data_AF-A0A9P6MHK0-F1
#
_entry.id   AF-A0A9P6MHK0-F1
#
_cell.length_a   1.000
_cell.length_b   1.000
_cell.length_c   1.000
_cell.angle_alpha   90.00
_cell.angle_beta   90.00
_cell.angle_gamma   90.00
#
_symmetry.space_group_name_H-M   'P 1'
#
loop_
_entity.id
_entity.type
_entity.pdbx_description
1 polymer ?
#
loop_
_entity_poly.entity_id
_entity_poly.type
_entity_poly.pdbx_seq_one_letter_code
_entity_poly.pdbx_strand_id
1 'polypeptide(L)'
;MDNATPSPGQSHPHFLFHEIYSSIVHDYAPDSKDAKSSADTRPKSMDLYADVVIVFKYKQPGKGVNKAEYEQKTLKAYQSVLLKLARVGLKSETRPSGDDTLFIFVLCPWVVLKREISRNSIHDWLAGVRVSDTEETEMLLQPATVRVDSLDDVTDSDRIRVVCDLITRFLNEGGAGIHPGEDEHVESILPLHEKAYNNLWLKSWSTKWFVNQDDLSKIRDHFGERVAYYFEFLQFYFQWLAIPTALGVLVHVFGSSFSIFYGVSVILWSIVFTESWKRRERELAYWWGVRNVSKTEMRRPSFKGDKEALDPVTGEMLPFFSPWKRWTRQIAGIPVIFGGALALAGVISVVFALEVFFTIYYDGYMKDILIYFPMALYSLAIPNVAAVC
;
A
#
# COMPACT_ATOMS: atom_id res chain seq x y z
N MET A 1 33.85 13.50 50.21
CA MET A 1 34.16 12.06 50.25
C MET A 1 32.84 11.37 50.46
N ASP A 2 32.36 10.69 49.42
CA ASP A 2 31.68 9.39 49.50
C ASP A 2 31.17 9.04 48.09
N ASN A 3 32.02 8.28 47.42
CA ASN A 3 31.72 7.56 46.18
C ASN A 3 30.69 6.46 46.51
N ALA A 4 29.55 6.46 45.83
CA ALA A 4 28.71 5.28 45.72
C ALA A 4 28.52 4.93 44.24
N THR A 5 29.25 3.90 43.83
CA THR A 5 29.08 3.15 42.59
C THR A 5 27.68 2.52 42.52
N PRO A 6 27.00 2.50 41.36
CA PRO A 6 25.85 1.63 41.18
C PRO A 6 26.33 0.21 40.84
N SER A 7 25.72 -0.75 41.54
CA SER A 7 25.90 -2.20 41.40
C SER A 7 25.53 -2.73 40.00
N PRO A 8 26.20 -3.77 39.49
CA PRO A 8 25.80 -4.45 38.28
C PRO A 8 24.69 -5.48 38.58
N GLY A 9 23.67 -5.53 37.73
CA GLY A 9 22.80 -6.71 37.64
C GLY A 9 21.34 -6.49 38.04
N GLN A 10 20.54 -6.04 37.08
CA GLN A 10 19.31 -6.72 36.69
C GLN A 10 19.18 -6.59 35.17
N SER A 11 19.84 -7.50 34.45
CA SER A 11 19.51 -7.74 33.05
C SER A 11 18.14 -8.39 33.02
N HIS A 12 17.11 -7.59 32.69
CA HIS A 12 15.88 -8.16 32.14
C HIS A 12 16.27 -9.09 30.98
N PRO A 13 15.57 -10.21 30.76
CA PRO A 13 15.84 -11.05 29.61
C PRO A 13 15.53 -10.21 28.36
N HIS A 14 16.57 -9.57 27.82
CA HIS A 14 16.49 -8.89 26.56
C HIS A 14 16.15 -9.97 25.53
N PHE A 15 15.06 -9.76 24.79
CA PHE A 15 14.81 -10.53 23.58
C PHE A 15 15.94 -10.16 22.61
N LEU A 16 16.97 -11.00 22.55
CA LEU A 16 18.14 -10.83 21.69
C LEU A 16 17.75 -11.20 20.25
N PHE A 17 16.75 -10.48 19.71
CA PHE A 17 16.32 -10.61 18.32
C PHE A 17 17.52 -10.48 17.40
N HIS A 18 18.46 -9.59 17.70
CA HIS A 18 19.66 -9.34 16.90
C HIS A 18 20.70 -10.47 16.95
N GLU A 19 20.79 -11.24 18.05
CA GLU A 19 21.71 -12.39 18.13
C GLU A 19 21.12 -13.60 17.41
N ILE A 20 19.83 -13.90 17.63
CA ILE A 20 19.08 -14.93 16.89
C ILE A 20 19.08 -14.60 15.38
N TYR A 21 18.94 -13.33 15.03
CA TYR A 21 19.04 -12.82 13.66
C TYR A 21 20.43 -13.06 13.05
N SER A 22 21.51 -12.77 13.79
CA SER A 22 22.87 -12.95 13.29
C SER A 22 23.27 -14.41 13.08
N SER A 23 22.82 -15.32 13.96
CA SER A 23 23.10 -16.76 13.80
C SER A 23 22.29 -17.36 12.65
N ILE A 24 21.01 -17.01 12.51
CA ILE A 24 20.14 -17.53 11.44
C ILE A 24 20.59 -17.03 10.06
N VAL A 25 21.09 -15.79 9.95
CA VAL A 25 21.55 -15.20 8.69
C VAL A 25 22.92 -15.76 8.25
N HIS A 26 23.79 -16.12 9.19
CA HIS A 26 25.12 -16.68 8.88
C HIS A 26 25.10 -18.20 8.64
N ASP A 27 24.13 -18.93 9.18
CA ASP A 27 24.06 -20.39 9.03
C ASP A 27 23.50 -20.85 7.67
N TYR A 28 22.82 -19.97 6.92
CA TYR A 28 22.37 -20.27 5.56
C TYR A 28 23.42 -19.84 4.52
N ALA A 29 24.58 -20.51 4.53
CA ALA A 29 25.47 -20.54 3.37
C ALA A 29 25.00 -21.67 2.44
N PRO A 30 24.62 -21.40 1.17
CA PRO A 30 24.20 -22.46 0.27
C PRO A 30 25.37 -23.40 0.02
N ASP A 31 25.23 -24.66 0.42
CA ASP A 31 26.14 -25.71 -0.01
C ASP A 31 26.16 -25.73 -1.54
N SER A 32 27.36 -25.72 -2.13
CA SER A 32 27.58 -25.62 -3.59
C SER A 32 26.87 -26.71 -4.43
N LYS A 33 26.28 -27.71 -3.79
CA LYS A 33 25.52 -28.81 -4.40
C LYS A 33 24.01 -28.51 -4.54
N ASP A 34 23.41 -27.73 -3.63
CA ASP A 34 21.98 -27.41 -3.67
C ASP A 34 21.65 -26.31 -4.68
N ALA A 35 22.62 -25.42 -4.95
CA ALA A 35 22.50 -24.40 -5.99
C ALA A 35 22.37 -24.96 -7.42
N LYS A 36 22.72 -26.24 -7.63
CA LYS A 36 22.61 -26.92 -8.93
C LYS A 36 21.36 -27.78 -9.08
N SER A 37 20.75 -28.23 -7.98
CA SER A 37 19.50 -29.02 -8.03
C SER A 37 18.24 -28.14 -8.05
N SER A 38 18.31 -26.93 -7.48
CA SER A 38 17.17 -25.99 -7.42
C SER A 38 16.98 -25.13 -8.69
N ALA A 39 17.82 -25.32 -9.72
CA ALA A 39 17.77 -24.52 -10.94
C ALA A 39 16.67 -24.98 -11.92
N ASP A 40 16.11 -26.18 -11.74
CA ASP A 40 15.37 -26.90 -12.79
C ASP A 40 13.88 -27.17 -12.48
N THR A 41 13.30 -26.51 -11.49
CA THR A 41 11.86 -26.61 -11.19
C THR A 41 11.26 -25.22 -11.00
N ARG A 42 11.20 -24.44 -12.09
CA ARG A 42 10.33 -23.26 -12.13
C ARG A 42 8.92 -23.71 -12.54
N PRO A 43 7.85 -23.32 -11.81
CA PRO A 43 6.51 -23.51 -12.31
C PRO A 43 6.34 -22.77 -13.65
N LYS A 44 5.77 -23.44 -14.65
CA LYS A 44 5.61 -22.96 -16.04
C LYS A 44 4.77 -21.69 -16.19
N SER A 45 4.06 -21.25 -15.15
CA SER A 45 3.27 -20.01 -15.15
C SER A 45 4.12 -18.74 -14.89
N MET A 46 5.42 -18.88 -14.62
CA MET A 46 6.26 -17.81 -14.06
C MET A 46 7.38 -17.34 -15.00
N ASP A 47 7.09 -17.25 -16.30
CA ASP A 47 7.97 -16.65 -17.34
C ASP A 47 8.10 -15.12 -17.19
N LEU A 48 8.17 -14.59 -15.97
CA LEU A 48 8.54 -13.20 -15.74
C LEU A 48 10.05 -13.04 -15.91
N TYR A 49 10.42 -12.26 -16.92
CA TYR A 49 11.81 -11.81 -17.14
C TYR A 49 12.34 -10.97 -15.96
N ALA A 50 11.44 -10.32 -15.20
CA ALA A 50 11.74 -9.48 -14.05
C ALA A 50 10.52 -9.41 -13.12
N ASP A 51 10.76 -9.26 -11.81
CA ASP A 51 9.70 -9.09 -10.82
C ASP A 51 9.20 -7.65 -10.79
N VAL A 52 10.14 -6.70 -10.79
CA VAL A 52 9.90 -5.28 -10.57
C VAL A 52 10.77 -4.46 -11.53
N VAL A 53 10.25 -3.31 -11.96
CA VAL A 53 10.97 -2.33 -12.77
C VAL A 53 11.12 -1.04 -11.99
N ILE A 54 12.35 -0.54 -11.92
CA ILE A 54 12.66 0.79 -11.39
C ILE A 54 12.78 1.75 -12.56
N VAL A 55 11.99 2.82 -12.53
CA VAL A 55 12.02 3.90 -13.52
C VAL A 55 13.04 4.94 -13.07
N PHE A 56 14.17 5.02 -13.79
CA PHE A 56 15.23 5.98 -13.55
C PHE A 56 15.17 7.08 -14.61
N LYS A 57 14.84 8.30 -14.19
CA LYS A 57 14.72 9.48 -15.07
C LYS A 57 15.97 10.35 -14.99
N TYR A 58 16.63 10.54 -16.12
CA TYR A 58 17.72 11.50 -16.26
C TYR A 58 17.29 12.55 -17.29
N LYS A 59 16.71 13.65 -16.81
CA LYS A 59 16.25 14.72 -17.73
C LYS A 59 17.45 15.46 -18.30
N GLN A 60 17.40 15.84 -19.58
CA GLN A 60 18.44 16.69 -20.14
C GLN A 60 18.61 17.99 -19.33
N PRO A 61 19.86 18.42 -19.05
CA PRO A 61 20.10 19.61 -18.25
C PRO A 61 19.53 20.86 -18.93
N GLY A 62 18.86 21.71 -18.14
CA GLY A 62 18.35 23.00 -18.62
C GLY A 62 19.49 23.96 -19.02
N LYS A 63 19.16 25.00 -19.81
CA LYS A 63 20.11 26.05 -20.21
C LYS A 63 20.74 26.69 -18.97
N GLY A 64 22.05 26.48 -18.74
CA GLY A 64 22.81 27.06 -17.63
C GLY A 64 23.46 26.06 -16.67
N VAL A 65 23.13 24.76 -16.75
CA VAL A 65 23.79 23.71 -15.95
C VAL A 65 24.99 23.16 -16.71
N ASN A 66 26.13 22.99 -16.03
CA ASN A 66 27.31 22.35 -16.62
C ASN A 66 26.98 20.88 -16.95
N LYS A 67 26.87 20.57 -18.25
CA LYS A 67 26.46 19.25 -18.74
C LYS A 67 27.34 18.13 -18.22
N ALA A 68 28.67 18.33 -18.17
CA ALA A 68 29.62 17.32 -17.72
C ALA A 68 29.45 16.99 -16.22
N GLU A 69 29.15 17.99 -15.39
CA GLU A 69 28.93 17.80 -13.96
C GLU A 69 27.62 17.06 -13.69
N TYR A 70 26.56 17.40 -14.41
CA TYR A 70 25.27 16.73 -14.32
C TYR A 70 25.36 15.24 -14.73
N GLU A 71 26.09 14.95 -15.81
CA GLU A 71 26.34 13.58 -16.26
C GLU A 71 27.10 12.78 -15.21
N GLN A 72 28.15 13.33 -14.62
CA GLN A 72 28.89 12.67 -13.53
C GLN A 72 28.03 12.41 -12.31
N LYS A 73 27.19 13.37 -11.91
CA LYS A 73 26.27 13.21 -10.78
C LYS A 73 25.25 12.10 -11.04
N THR A 74 24.68 12.10 -12.24
CA THR A 74 23.70 11.09 -12.69
C THR A 74 24.31 9.69 -12.72
N LEU A 75 25.54 9.56 -13.26
CA LEU A 75 26.26 8.29 -13.28
C LEU A 75 26.56 7.77 -11.87
N LYS A 76 26.96 8.66 -10.95
CA LYS A 76 27.16 8.29 -9.54
C LYS A 76 25.87 7.82 -8.87
N ALA A 77 24.75 8.51 -9.10
CA ALA A 77 23.45 8.13 -8.58
C ALA A 77 23.01 6.75 -9.12
N TYR A 78 23.15 6.54 -10.43
CA TYR A 78 22.87 5.26 -11.08
C TYR A 78 23.75 4.11 -10.52
N GLN A 79 25.06 4.33 -10.40
CA GLN A 79 25.97 3.35 -9.81
C GLN A 79 25.60 3.03 -8.35
N SER A 80 25.21 4.05 -7.57
CA SER A 80 24.74 3.88 -6.19
C SER A 80 23.52 2.95 -6.13
N VAL A 81 22.53 3.14 -7.01
CA VAL A 81 21.34 2.29 -7.08
C VAL A 81 21.71 0.84 -7.40
N LEU A 82 22.57 0.61 -8.40
CA LEU A 82 23.01 -0.75 -8.74
C LEU A 82 23.80 -1.42 -7.62
N LEU A 83 24.67 -0.67 -6.92
CA LEU A 83 25.42 -1.18 -5.77
C LEU A 83 24.49 -1.52 -4.60
N LYS A 84 23.48 -0.69 -4.33
CA LYS A 84 22.44 -0.96 -3.31
C LYS A 84 21.68 -2.26 -3.63
N LEU A 85 21.26 -2.47 -4.88
CA LEU A 85 20.58 -3.70 -5.31
C LEU A 85 21.48 -4.93 -5.20
N ALA A 86 22.72 -4.83 -5.68
CA ALA A 86 23.69 -5.92 -5.64
C ALA A 86 24.05 -6.33 -4.19
N ARG A 87 24.17 -5.36 -3.28
CA ARG A 87 24.43 -5.61 -1.85
C ARG A 87 23.38 -6.52 -1.21
N VAL A 88 22.13 -6.39 -1.64
CA VAL A 88 21.01 -7.15 -1.10
C VAL A 88 20.86 -8.52 -1.79
N GLY A 89 21.60 -8.75 -2.88
CA GLY A 89 21.59 -10.01 -3.63
C GLY A 89 20.55 -10.04 -4.76
N LEU A 90 19.99 -8.87 -5.13
CA LEU A 90 19.08 -8.74 -6.27
C LEU A 90 19.86 -8.66 -7.57
N LYS A 91 19.38 -9.35 -8.61
CA LYS A 91 19.95 -9.24 -9.96
C LYS A 91 19.26 -8.10 -10.70
N SER A 92 20.03 -7.27 -11.39
CA SER A 92 19.49 -6.14 -12.14
C SER A 92 20.01 -6.09 -13.57
N GLU A 93 19.12 -5.85 -14.52
CA GLU A 93 19.46 -5.56 -15.92
C GLU A 93 18.86 -4.22 -16.32
N THR A 94 19.60 -3.42 -17.09
CA THR A 94 19.16 -2.09 -17.49
C THR A 94 18.90 -2.01 -18.97
N ARG A 95 17.76 -1.43 -19.35
CA ARG A 95 17.41 -1.18 -20.75
C ARG A 95 16.98 0.27 -20.94
N PRO A 96 17.43 0.92 -22.02
CA PRO A 96 16.97 2.26 -22.35
C PRO A 96 15.50 2.25 -22.77
N SER A 97 14.76 3.28 -22.37
CA SER A 97 13.39 3.51 -22.82
C SER A 97 13.21 4.98 -23.17
N GLY A 98 13.19 5.28 -24.48
CA GLY A 98 13.18 6.67 -24.97
C GLY A 98 14.44 7.45 -24.62
N ASP A 99 14.38 8.78 -24.76
CA ASP A 99 15.58 9.63 -24.71
C ASP A 99 16.03 9.98 -23.28
N ASP A 100 15.10 10.04 -22.31
CA ASP A 100 15.33 10.59 -20.96
C ASP A 100 15.10 9.57 -19.82
N THR A 101 14.79 8.31 -20.14
CA THR A 101 14.44 7.30 -19.12
C THR A 101 15.17 5.98 -19.31
N LEU A 102 15.60 5.40 -18.18
CA LEU A 102 16.24 4.11 -18.11
C LEU A 102 15.39 3.19 -17.22
N PHE A 103 15.11 1.99 -17.71
CA PHE A 103 14.44 0.96 -16.92
C PHE A 103 15.45 -0.01 -16.35
N ILE A 104 15.42 -0.17 -15.04
CA ILE A 104 16.21 -1.17 -14.31
C ILE A 104 15.25 -2.31 -13.95
N PHE A 105 15.36 -3.41 -14.69
CA PHE A 105 14.66 -4.65 -14.43
C PHE A 105 15.33 -5.37 -13.27
N VAL A 106 14.58 -5.67 -12.23
CA VAL A 106 15.06 -6.34 -11.01
C VAL A 106 14.44 -7.72 -10.93
N LEU A 107 15.31 -8.71 -10.69
CA LEU A 107 14.93 -10.11 -10.49
C LEU A 107 15.49 -10.59 -9.15
N CYS A 108 14.62 -11.13 -8.31
CA CYS A 108 15.00 -11.73 -7.04
C CYS A 108 15.39 -13.21 -7.26
N PRO A 109 16.63 -13.62 -6.92
CA PRO A 109 16.97 -15.03 -6.91
C PRO A 109 16.13 -15.80 -5.88
N TRP A 110 15.73 -17.02 -6.24
CA TRP A 110 14.86 -17.86 -5.40
C TRP A 110 15.39 -18.09 -3.98
N VAL A 111 16.72 -18.22 -3.85
CA VAL A 111 17.39 -18.40 -2.56
C VAL A 111 17.19 -17.19 -1.64
N VAL A 112 17.30 -15.98 -2.20
CA VAL A 112 17.09 -14.73 -1.44
C VAL A 112 15.61 -14.60 -1.09
N LEU A 113 14.72 -14.88 -2.05
CA LEU A 113 13.28 -14.82 -1.85
C LEU A 113 12.82 -15.73 -0.70
N LYS A 114 13.22 -17.01 -0.72
CA LYS A 114 12.94 -17.96 0.37
C LYS A 114 13.32 -17.40 1.72
N ARG A 115 14.58 -16.97 1.86
CA ARG A 115 15.13 -16.44 3.10
C ARG A 115 14.33 -15.25 3.62
N GLU A 116 13.99 -14.30 2.76
CA GLU A 116 13.24 -13.10 3.17
C GLU A 116 11.76 -13.42 3.48
N ILE A 117 11.13 -14.39 2.79
CA ILE A 117 9.78 -14.84 3.12
C ILE A 117 9.73 -15.47 4.52
N SER A 118 10.66 -16.38 4.83
CA SER A 118 10.71 -17.01 6.15
C SER A 118 11.00 -15.97 7.24
N ARG A 119 11.88 -14.99 6.95
CA ARG A 119 12.17 -13.87 7.84
C ARG A 119 10.93 -13.00 8.11
N ASN A 120 10.22 -12.60 7.06
CA ASN A 120 9.03 -11.76 7.20
C ASN A 120 7.89 -12.52 7.90
N SER A 121 7.76 -13.83 7.66
CA SER A 121 6.77 -14.67 8.36
C SER A 121 7.01 -14.74 9.86
N ILE A 122 8.27 -14.88 10.29
CA ILE A 122 8.64 -14.84 11.72
C ILE A 122 8.37 -13.45 12.31
N HIS A 123 8.72 -12.39 11.59
CA HIS A 123 8.47 -11.02 12.04
C HIS A 123 6.97 -10.76 12.22
N ASP A 124 6.15 -11.17 11.26
CA ASP A 124 4.69 -11.03 11.31
C ASP A 124 4.08 -11.87 12.43
N TRP A 125 4.62 -13.07 12.69
CA TRP A 125 4.22 -13.90 13.83
C TRP A 125 4.57 -13.24 15.17
N LEU A 126 5.80 -12.73 15.34
CA LEU A 126 6.23 -12.05 16.56
C LEU A 126 5.41 -10.78 16.83
N ALA A 127 5.03 -10.05 15.79
CA ALA A 127 4.18 -8.87 15.92
C ALA A 127 2.70 -9.22 16.21
N GLY A 128 2.33 -10.50 16.17
CA GLY A 128 0.97 -10.99 16.37
C GLY A 128 0.04 -10.70 15.20
N VAL A 129 0.58 -10.70 13.98
CA VAL A 129 -0.17 -10.53 12.72
C VAL A 129 -0.66 -11.88 12.21
N ARG A 130 0.24 -12.87 12.11
CA ARG A 130 -0.11 -14.25 11.80
C ARG A 130 -0.44 -15.02 13.06
N VAL A 131 -1.59 -15.68 13.08
CA VAL A 131 -1.95 -16.68 14.09
C VAL A 131 -1.60 -18.03 13.47
N SER A 132 -0.43 -18.56 13.80
CA SER A 132 0.00 -19.88 13.33
C SER A 132 -0.55 -20.97 14.24
N ASP A 133 -0.90 -22.12 13.66
CA ASP A 133 -1.18 -23.32 14.43
C ASP A 133 0.09 -23.78 15.18
N THR A 134 -0.06 -24.65 16.18
CA THR A 134 1.08 -25.10 17.01
C THR A 134 2.17 -25.76 16.15
N GLU A 135 1.78 -26.50 15.11
CA GLU A 135 2.69 -27.18 14.17
C GLU A 135 3.46 -26.21 13.26
N GLU A 136 2.80 -25.17 12.73
CA GLU A 136 3.46 -24.12 11.96
C GLU A 136 4.47 -23.34 12.82
N THR A 137 4.11 -23.11 14.08
CA THR A 137 5.00 -22.46 15.05
C THR A 137 6.24 -23.30 15.31
N GLU A 138 6.07 -24.62 15.52
CA GLU A 138 7.18 -25.56 15.68
C GLU A 138 8.08 -25.61 14.44
N MET A 139 7.50 -25.51 13.23
CA MET A 139 8.26 -25.45 11.99
C MET A 139 9.06 -24.15 11.85
N LEU A 140 8.47 -22.99 12.21
CA LEU A 140 9.16 -21.69 12.16
C LEU A 140 10.35 -21.61 13.14
N LEU A 141 10.25 -22.30 14.28
CA LEU A 141 11.28 -22.34 15.31
C LEU A 141 12.45 -23.27 14.97
N GLN A 142 12.30 -24.14 13.96
CA GLN A 142 13.39 -25.01 13.51
C GLN A 142 14.51 -24.22 12.81
N PRO A 143 15.75 -24.73 12.85
CA PRO A 143 16.88 -24.13 12.14
C PRO A 143 16.61 -24.06 10.63
N ALA A 144 17.12 -23.00 9.98
CA ALA A 144 16.83 -22.70 8.57
C ALA A 144 17.21 -23.83 7.60
N THR A 145 18.12 -24.72 7.98
CA THR A 145 18.56 -25.88 7.20
C THR A 145 17.53 -27.01 7.13
N VAL A 146 16.59 -27.06 8.09
CA VAL A 146 15.57 -28.12 8.22
C VAL A 146 14.20 -27.66 7.75
N ARG A 147 13.98 -26.34 7.60
CA ARG A 147 12.71 -25.80 7.11
C ARG A 147 12.46 -26.24 5.67
N VAL A 148 11.55 -27.20 5.50
CA VAL A 148 11.02 -27.59 4.20
C VAL A 148 9.96 -26.55 3.81
N ASP A 149 10.42 -25.35 3.45
CA ASP A 149 9.51 -24.31 2.94
C ASP A 149 9.18 -24.64 1.48
N SER A 150 8.10 -25.40 1.25
CA SER A 150 7.47 -25.49 -0.07
C SER A 150 6.92 -24.11 -0.41
N LEU A 151 7.48 -23.44 -1.44
CA LEU A 151 6.88 -22.18 -1.93
C LEU A 151 5.64 -22.42 -2.80
N ASP A 152 5.13 -23.65 -2.84
CA ASP A 152 3.92 -23.97 -3.59
C ASP A 152 2.71 -23.15 -3.06
N ASP A 153 2.80 -22.64 -1.82
CA ASP A 153 1.79 -21.80 -1.19
C ASP A 153 2.10 -20.29 -1.24
N VAL A 154 3.22 -19.86 -1.82
CA VAL A 154 3.57 -18.43 -1.88
C VAL A 154 2.75 -17.76 -2.97
N THR A 155 1.91 -16.81 -2.57
CA THR A 155 1.11 -16.01 -3.50
C THR A 155 2.00 -15.05 -4.31
N ASP A 156 1.58 -14.73 -5.53
CA ASP A 156 2.29 -13.78 -6.39
C ASP A 156 2.38 -12.39 -5.74
N SER A 157 1.32 -11.98 -5.05
CA SER A 157 1.26 -10.74 -4.29
C SER A 157 2.27 -10.71 -3.14
N ASP A 158 2.41 -11.81 -2.37
CA ASP A 158 3.40 -11.92 -1.31
C ASP A 158 4.83 -11.87 -1.85
N ARG A 159 5.09 -12.56 -2.98
CA ARG A 159 6.39 -12.50 -3.64
C ARG A 159 6.74 -11.07 -4.02
N ILE A 160 5.85 -10.36 -4.72
CA ILE A 160 6.09 -8.98 -5.15
C ILE A 160 6.23 -8.06 -3.92
N ARG A 161 5.42 -8.27 -2.89
CA ARG A 161 5.48 -7.51 -1.63
C ARG A 161 6.85 -7.66 -0.97
N VAL A 162 7.38 -8.88 -0.85
CA VAL A 162 8.71 -9.12 -0.25
C VAL A 162 9.82 -8.50 -1.09
N VAL A 163 9.75 -8.58 -2.42
CA VAL A 163 10.74 -7.94 -3.29
C VAL A 163 10.70 -6.41 -3.14
N CYS A 164 9.51 -5.81 -3.11
CA CYS A 164 9.34 -4.37 -2.90
C CYS A 164 9.78 -3.93 -1.50
N ASP A 165 9.45 -4.70 -0.45
CA ASP A 165 9.94 -4.49 0.91
C ASP A 165 11.47 -4.51 0.92
N LEU A 166 12.10 -5.51 0.29
CA LEU A 166 13.55 -5.65 0.23
C LEU A 166 14.25 -4.47 -0.46
N ILE A 167 13.63 -3.91 -1.51
CA ILE A 167 14.15 -2.73 -2.21
C ILE A 167 13.96 -1.45 -1.37
N THR A 168 12.82 -1.30 -0.71
CA THR A 168 12.45 -0.06 -0.01
C THR A 168 12.88 -0.02 1.45
N ARG A 169 13.13 -1.15 2.09
CA ARG A 169 13.56 -1.24 3.49
C ARG A 169 14.90 -0.55 3.70
N PHE A 170 15.07 0.09 4.86
CA PHE A 170 16.29 0.84 5.15
C PHE A 170 17.53 -0.06 5.22
N LEU A 171 18.70 0.53 4.94
CA LEU A 171 19.99 -0.15 5.00
C LEU A 171 20.29 -0.76 6.38
N ASN A 172 19.85 -0.10 7.45
CA ASN A 172 20.05 -0.56 8.84
C ASN A 172 19.23 -1.83 9.15
N GLU A 173 18.13 -2.04 8.44
CA GLU A 173 17.24 -3.19 8.59
C GLU A 173 17.55 -4.29 7.56
N GLY A 174 18.62 -4.13 6.77
CA GLY A 174 19.05 -5.11 5.76
C GLY A 174 18.39 -4.98 4.39
N GLY A 175 17.68 -3.86 4.10
CA GLY A 175 17.14 -3.56 2.78
C GLY A 175 18.08 -2.72 1.90
N ALA A 176 17.66 -2.43 0.66
CA ALA A 176 18.45 -1.66 -0.28
C ALA A 176 18.39 -0.14 -0.02
N GLY A 177 17.37 0.34 0.70
CA GLY A 177 17.14 1.75 0.99
C GLY A 177 16.97 2.59 -0.27
N ILE A 178 16.18 2.08 -1.22
CA ILE A 178 15.81 2.79 -2.45
C ILE A 178 14.38 3.31 -2.30
N HIS A 179 14.23 4.63 -2.28
CA HIS A 179 12.95 5.29 -2.03
C HIS A 179 12.55 6.19 -3.21
N PRO A 180 11.42 5.91 -3.88
CA PRO A 180 10.92 6.76 -4.97
C PRO A 180 10.70 8.20 -4.52
N GLY A 181 11.22 9.15 -5.29
CA GLY A 181 11.09 10.60 -5.02
C GLY A 181 12.01 11.18 -3.95
N GLU A 182 12.66 10.35 -3.12
CA GLU A 182 13.69 10.79 -2.18
C GLU A 182 15.10 10.56 -2.72
N ASP A 183 15.35 9.39 -3.33
CA ASP A 183 16.59 9.17 -4.10
C ASP A 183 16.55 9.95 -5.41
N GLU A 184 17.65 10.63 -5.72
CA GLU A 184 17.79 11.39 -6.97
C GLU A 184 17.55 10.47 -8.17
N HIS A 185 16.74 10.94 -9.12
CA HIS A 185 16.46 10.29 -10.42
C HIS A 185 15.63 9.01 -10.37
N VAL A 186 15.30 8.47 -9.18
CA VAL A 186 14.38 7.33 -9.04
C VAL A 186 12.94 7.83 -8.94
N GLU A 187 12.15 7.60 -10.00
CA GLU A 187 10.76 8.08 -10.06
C GLU A 187 9.78 7.10 -9.41
N SER A 188 9.84 5.82 -9.80
CA SER A 188 8.87 4.82 -9.35
C SER A 188 9.43 3.40 -9.42
N ILE A 189 8.85 2.52 -8.61
CA ILE A 189 9.15 1.09 -8.53
C ILE A 189 7.83 0.38 -8.80
N LEU A 190 7.73 -0.38 -9.88
CA LEU A 190 6.47 -0.93 -10.37
C LEU A 190 6.61 -2.43 -10.71
N PRO A 191 5.69 -3.29 -10.25
CA PRO A 191 5.63 -4.67 -10.72
C PRO A 191 5.12 -4.73 -12.17
N LEU A 192 5.49 -5.79 -12.88
CA LEU A 192 4.98 -6.05 -14.23
C LEU A 192 3.61 -6.74 -14.18
N HIS A 193 2.70 -6.32 -15.05
CA HIS A 193 1.39 -6.96 -15.17
C HIS A 193 1.45 -8.22 -16.04
N GLU A 194 0.78 -9.27 -15.58
CA GLU A 194 0.51 -10.45 -16.41
C GLU A 194 -0.74 -10.23 -17.28
N LYS A 195 -0.52 -10.00 -18.58
CA LYS A 195 -1.62 -9.77 -19.54
C LYS A 195 -2.53 -10.98 -19.70
N ALA A 196 -1.99 -12.19 -19.62
CA ALA A 196 -2.75 -13.43 -19.76
C ALA A 196 -3.78 -13.57 -18.63
N TYR A 197 -3.34 -13.41 -17.38
CA TYR A 197 -4.21 -13.39 -16.20
C TYR A 197 -5.30 -12.31 -16.31
N ASN A 198 -4.92 -11.06 -16.63
CA ASN A 198 -5.87 -9.96 -16.74
C ASN A 198 -6.99 -10.23 -17.76
N ASN A 199 -6.66 -10.81 -18.92
CA ASN A 199 -7.65 -11.14 -19.95
C ASN A 199 -8.61 -12.24 -19.48
N LEU A 200 -8.10 -13.27 -18.79
CA LEU A 200 -8.93 -14.35 -18.24
C LEU A 200 -9.84 -13.84 -17.11
N TRP A 201 -9.29 -13.03 -16.22
CA TRP A 201 -10.02 -12.42 -15.11
C TRP A 201 -11.18 -11.55 -15.64
N LEU A 202 -10.90 -10.59 -16.53
CA LEU A 202 -11.93 -9.72 -17.13
C LEU A 202 -13.05 -10.50 -17.84
N LYS A 203 -12.69 -11.59 -18.55
CA LYS A 203 -13.68 -12.46 -19.19
C LYS A 203 -14.54 -13.22 -18.18
N SER A 204 -13.93 -13.71 -17.10
CA SER A 204 -14.66 -14.46 -16.06
C SER A 204 -15.61 -13.58 -15.26
N TRP A 205 -15.25 -12.31 -15.01
CA TRP A 205 -16.07 -11.38 -14.24
C TRP A 205 -17.20 -10.77 -15.06
N SER A 206 -16.95 -10.47 -16.34
CA SER A 206 -17.99 -9.93 -17.23
C SER A 206 -19.12 -10.92 -17.54
N THR A 207 -18.90 -12.22 -17.29
CA THR A 207 -19.90 -13.28 -17.52
C THR A 207 -20.69 -13.66 -16.26
N LYS A 208 -20.26 -13.20 -15.08
CA LYS A 208 -20.88 -13.53 -13.80
C LYS A 208 -21.81 -12.41 -13.31
N TRP A 209 -22.95 -12.79 -12.76
CA TRP A 209 -23.88 -11.87 -12.10
C TRP A 209 -23.48 -11.56 -10.64
N PHE A 210 -22.79 -12.49 -9.99
CA PHE A 210 -22.27 -12.34 -8.64
C PHE A 210 -20.84 -12.85 -8.58
N VAL A 211 -20.00 -12.13 -7.84
CA VAL A 211 -18.60 -12.51 -7.58
C VAL A 211 -18.57 -13.44 -6.37
N ASN A 212 -17.95 -14.61 -6.52
CA ASN A 212 -17.81 -15.57 -5.43
C ASN A 212 -16.61 -15.22 -4.54
N GLN A 213 -16.59 -15.76 -3.31
CA GLN A 213 -15.44 -15.59 -2.40
C GLN A 213 -14.14 -16.15 -2.99
N ASP A 214 -14.20 -17.25 -3.75
CA ASP A 214 -13.04 -17.82 -4.44
C ASP A 214 -12.47 -16.91 -5.55
N ASP A 215 -13.31 -16.05 -6.13
CA ASP A 215 -12.82 -15.08 -7.11
C ASP A 215 -12.12 -13.90 -6.41
N LEU A 216 -12.58 -13.56 -5.21
CA LEU A 216 -12.00 -12.51 -4.37
C LEU A 216 -10.68 -12.97 -3.74
N SER A 217 -10.55 -14.26 -3.37
CA SER A 217 -9.27 -14.83 -2.94
C SER A 217 -8.24 -14.83 -4.06
N LYS A 218 -8.62 -15.13 -5.32
CA LYS A 218 -7.69 -15.00 -6.47
C LYS A 218 -7.22 -13.57 -6.70
N ILE A 219 -8.08 -12.57 -6.48
CA ILE A 219 -7.67 -11.16 -6.53
C ILE A 219 -6.67 -10.87 -5.42
N ARG A 220 -6.90 -11.36 -4.22
CA ARG A 220 -5.96 -11.23 -3.10
C ARG A 220 -4.61 -11.83 -3.48
N ASP A 221 -4.59 -13.07 -3.97
CA ASP A 221 -3.35 -13.79 -4.23
C ASP A 221 -2.51 -13.11 -5.32
N HIS A 222 -3.14 -12.45 -6.30
CA HIS A 222 -2.44 -11.78 -7.40
C HIS A 222 -2.17 -10.28 -7.17
N PHE A 223 -3.13 -9.51 -6.63
CA PHE A 223 -3.03 -8.04 -6.46
C PHE A 223 -2.76 -7.58 -5.03
N GLY A 224 -2.86 -8.49 -4.06
CA GLY A 224 -2.72 -8.21 -2.63
C GLY A 224 -4.03 -7.88 -1.94
N GLU A 225 -3.98 -7.84 -0.61
CA GLU A 225 -5.13 -7.75 0.27
C GLU A 225 -5.80 -6.37 0.22
N ARG A 226 -5.03 -5.29 0.00
CA ARG A 226 -5.58 -3.92 -0.09
C ARG A 226 -6.56 -3.78 -1.25
N VAL A 227 -6.21 -4.35 -2.41
CA VAL A 227 -7.09 -4.36 -3.59
C VAL A 227 -8.25 -5.32 -3.38
N ALA A 228 -8.00 -6.48 -2.78
CA ALA A 228 -9.06 -7.44 -2.45
C ALA A 228 -10.12 -6.87 -1.50
N TYR A 229 -9.70 -6.13 -0.45
CA TYR A 229 -10.63 -5.44 0.46
C TYR A 229 -11.57 -4.47 -0.26
N TYR A 230 -11.06 -3.73 -1.25
CA TYR A 230 -11.88 -2.83 -2.04
C TYR A 230 -12.98 -3.59 -2.80
N PHE A 231 -12.63 -4.70 -3.48
CA PHE A 231 -13.61 -5.49 -4.23
C PHE A 231 -14.58 -6.25 -3.32
N GLU A 232 -14.12 -6.78 -2.17
CA GLU A 232 -14.98 -7.36 -1.14
C GLU A 232 -15.97 -6.33 -0.59
N PHE A 233 -15.50 -5.12 -0.26
CA PHE A 233 -16.37 -4.04 0.19
C PHE A 233 -17.40 -3.66 -0.87
N LEU A 234 -16.97 -3.51 -2.12
CA LEU A 234 -17.86 -3.16 -3.23
C LEU A 234 -18.96 -4.21 -3.43
N GLN A 235 -18.59 -5.49 -3.43
CA GLN A 235 -19.55 -6.59 -3.56
C GLN A 235 -20.52 -6.64 -2.37
N PHE A 236 -20.00 -6.50 -1.15
CA PHE A 236 -20.81 -6.47 0.07
C PHE A 236 -21.78 -5.28 0.06
N TYR A 237 -21.30 -4.09 -0.30
CA TYR A 237 -22.13 -2.88 -0.41
C TYR A 237 -23.21 -3.03 -1.48
N PHE A 238 -22.87 -3.55 -2.66
CA PHE A 238 -23.83 -3.78 -3.75
C PHE A 238 -24.96 -4.73 -3.32
N GLN A 239 -24.64 -5.83 -2.64
CA GLN A 239 -25.64 -6.77 -2.13
C GLN A 239 -26.53 -6.13 -1.06
N TRP A 240 -25.94 -5.36 -0.14
CA TRP A 240 -26.69 -4.69 0.93
C TRP A 240 -27.58 -3.56 0.43
N LEU A 241 -27.22 -2.92 -0.68
CA LEU A 241 -28.02 -1.87 -1.31
C LEU A 241 -29.36 -2.39 -1.84
N ALA A 242 -29.50 -3.70 -2.09
CA ALA A 242 -30.77 -4.30 -2.51
C ALA A 242 -31.92 -4.02 -1.53
N ILE A 243 -31.65 -3.94 -0.22
CA ILE A 243 -32.66 -3.69 0.82
C ILE A 243 -33.26 -2.27 0.69
N PRO A 244 -32.48 -1.17 0.76
CA PRO A 244 -33.02 0.17 0.60
C PRO A 244 -33.58 0.41 -0.81
N THR A 245 -33.02 -0.23 -1.84
CA THR A 245 -33.59 -0.15 -3.20
C THR A 245 -34.98 -0.77 -3.26
N ALA A 246 -35.19 -1.97 -2.70
CA ALA A 246 -36.50 -2.62 -2.68
C ALA A 246 -37.53 -1.80 -1.88
N LEU A 247 -37.15 -1.31 -0.71
CA LEU A 247 -38.00 -0.42 0.10
C LEU A 247 -38.29 0.90 -0.60
N GLY A 248 -37.30 1.48 -1.28
CA GLY A 248 -37.41 2.72 -2.02
C GLY A 248 -38.36 2.58 -3.22
N VAL A 249 -38.27 1.50 -3.98
CA VAL A 249 -39.20 1.21 -5.09
C VAL A 249 -40.63 1.03 -4.55
N LEU A 250 -40.81 0.31 -3.45
CA LEU A 250 -42.13 0.14 -2.84
C LEU A 250 -42.74 1.48 -2.42
N VAL A 251 -41.97 2.32 -1.72
CA VAL A 251 -42.43 3.65 -1.29
C VAL A 251 -42.65 4.59 -2.48
N HIS A 252 -41.87 4.47 -3.55
CA HIS A 252 -42.04 5.28 -4.76
C HIS A 252 -43.32 4.92 -5.52
N VAL A 253 -43.67 3.63 -5.60
CA VAL A 253 -44.85 3.16 -6.34
C VAL A 253 -46.14 3.32 -5.54
N PHE A 254 -46.12 3.02 -4.23
CA PHE A 254 -47.31 2.96 -3.39
C PHE A 254 -47.43 4.09 -2.35
N GLY A 255 -46.34 4.80 -2.07
CA GLY A 255 -46.27 5.80 -1.03
C GLY A 255 -46.30 7.24 -1.54
N SER A 256 -46.21 8.19 -0.61
CA SER A 256 -46.05 9.61 -0.91
C SER A 256 -44.57 10.01 -0.98
N SER A 257 -44.27 11.03 -1.77
CA SER A 257 -42.99 11.75 -1.68
C SER A 257 -42.73 12.21 -0.24
N PHE A 258 -41.49 12.09 0.25
CA PHE A 258 -41.06 12.43 1.62
C PHE A 258 -41.61 11.53 2.75
N SER A 259 -41.72 10.22 2.50
CA SER A 259 -42.12 9.26 3.54
C SER A 259 -41.13 9.20 4.72
N ILE A 260 -41.62 9.54 5.92
CA ILE A 260 -40.86 9.42 7.19
C ILE A 260 -40.43 7.97 7.44
N PHE A 261 -41.29 7.01 7.07
CA PHE A 261 -41.02 5.58 7.22
C PHE A 261 -39.77 5.14 6.45
N TYR A 262 -39.61 5.63 5.21
CA TYR A 262 -38.42 5.35 4.41
C TYR A 262 -37.17 5.97 5.05
N GLY A 263 -37.26 7.22 5.54
CA GLY A 263 -36.14 7.88 6.22
C GLY A 263 -35.63 7.11 7.44
N VAL A 264 -36.52 6.66 8.33
CA VAL A 264 -36.15 5.84 9.49
C VAL A 264 -35.55 4.50 9.05
N SER A 265 -36.11 3.86 8.02
CA SER A 265 -35.61 2.60 7.48
C SER A 265 -34.19 2.71 6.92
N VAL A 266 -33.88 3.80 6.20
CA VAL A 266 -32.54 4.05 5.65
C VAL A 266 -31.52 4.33 6.76
N ILE A 267 -31.90 5.07 7.82
CA ILE A 267 -31.03 5.29 8.98
C ILE A 267 -30.72 3.97 9.67
N LEU A 268 -31.74 3.13 9.91
CA LEU A 268 -31.55 1.81 10.50
C LEU A 268 -30.66 0.93 9.62
N TRP A 269 -30.92 0.88 8.31
CA TRP A 269 -30.09 0.16 7.35
C TRP A 269 -28.63 0.64 7.40
N SER A 270 -28.38 1.95 7.47
CA SER A 270 -27.03 2.53 7.51
C SER A 270 -26.25 2.07 8.75
N ILE A 271 -26.91 2.01 9.91
CA ILE A 271 -26.30 1.51 11.16
C ILE A 271 -25.99 0.01 11.03
N VAL A 272 -26.97 -0.78 10.59
CA VAL A 272 -26.81 -2.24 10.48
C VAL A 272 -25.75 -2.60 9.44
N PHE A 273 -25.72 -1.91 8.30
CA PHE A 273 -24.71 -2.08 7.26
C PHE A 273 -23.31 -1.78 7.80
N THR A 274 -23.14 -0.65 8.49
CA THR A 274 -21.84 -0.23 9.03
C THR A 274 -21.30 -1.24 10.04
N GLU A 275 -22.13 -1.71 10.97
CA GLU A 275 -21.72 -2.73 11.95
C GLU A 275 -21.47 -4.10 11.32
N SER A 276 -22.26 -4.47 10.31
CA SER A 276 -22.08 -5.73 9.58
C SER A 276 -20.77 -5.71 8.77
N TRP A 277 -20.42 -4.58 8.16
CA TRP A 277 -19.13 -4.43 7.49
C TRP A 277 -17.96 -4.51 8.46
N LYS A 278 -18.00 -3.83 9.62
CA LYS A 278 -16.95 -3.94 10.66
C LYS A 278 -16.77 -5.38 11.17
N ARG A 279 -17.83 -6.17 11.19
CA ARG A 279 -17.75 -7.61 11.50
C ARG A 279 -17.07 -8.37 10.37
N ARG A 280 -17.49 -8.14 9.13
CA ARG A 280 -16.94 -8.80 7.93
C ARG A 280 -15.46 -8.47 7.74
N GLU A 281 -15.05 -7.22 7.94
CA GLU A 281 -13.66 -6.78 7.89
C GLU A 281 -12.77 -7.57 8.86
N ARG A 282 -13.22 -7.76 10.11
CA ARG A 282 -12.48 -8.55 11.11
C ARG A 282 -12.38 -10.03 10.75
N GLU A 283 -13.43 -10.58 10.16
CA GLU A 283 -13.45 -11.95 9.66
C GLU A 283 -12.45 -12.12 8.51
N LEU A 284 -12.46 -11.22 7.52
CA LEU A 284 -11.49 -11.22 6.42
C LEU A 284 -10.06 -11.02 6.91
N ALA A 285 -9.83 -10.11 7.86
CA ALA A 285 -8.51 -9.87 8.44
C ALA A 285 -7.95 -11.12 9.15
N TYR A 286 -8.83 -11.93 9.74
CA TYR A 286 -8.46 -13.21 10.33
C TYR A 286 -8.14 -14.25 9.26
N TRP A 287 -9.04 -14.49 8.30
CA TRP A 287 -8.85 -15.50 7.25
C TRP A 287 -7.66 -15.21 6.33
N TRP A 288 -7.34 -13.93 6.12
CA TRP A 288 -6.21 -13.52 5.31
C TRP A 288 -4.92 -13.35 6.12
N GLY A 289 -4.96 -13.52 7.46
CA GLY A 289 -3.77 -13.42 8.30
C GLY A 289 -3.14 -12.02 8.32
N VAL A 290 -3.92 -10.96 8.10
CA VAL A 290 -3.47 -9.54 8.06
C VAL A 290 -3.97 -8.72 9.25
N ARG A 291 -4.42 -9.39 10.31
CA ARG A 291 -4.89 -8.72 11.52
C ARG A 291 -3.74 -7.96 12.18
N ASN A 292 -3.96 -6.72 12.60
CA ASN A 292 -2.93 -5.87 13.24
C ASN A 292 -1.69 -5.54 12.37
N VAL A 293 -1.75 -5.70 11.05
CA VAL A 293 -0.63 -5.35 10.14
C VAL A 293 -0.19 -3.89 10.26
N SER A 294 -1.06 -3.00 10.78
CA SER A 294 -0.72 -1.61 11.08
C SER A 294 0.48 -1.45 12.05
N LYS A 295 0.78 -2.47 12.87
CA LYS A 295 1.94 -2.47 13.76
C LYS A 295 3.26 -2.76 13.04
N THR A 296 3.21 -3.50 11.93
CA THR A 296 4.37 -3.89 11.13
C THR A 296 4.54 -3.05 9.88
N GLU A 297 3.79 -1.96 9.74
CA GLU A 297 3.93 -1.07 8.59
C GLU A 297 5.31 -0.42 8.53
N MET A 298 5.89 -0.43 7.33
CA MET A 298 7.18 0.20 7.08
C MET A 298 7.15 1.69 7.40
N ARG A 299 8.23 2.17 8.02
CA ARG A 299 8.39 3.58 8.31
C ARG A 299 8.47 4.40 7.02
N ARG A 300 7.73 5.50 6.97
CA ARG A 300 7.82 6.46 5.87
C ARG A 300 9.24 7.05 5.77
N PRO A 301 9.88 7.05 4.59
CA PRO A 301 11.25 7.56 4.38
C PRO A 301 11.47 8.99 4.88
N SER A 302 10.53 9.88 4.54
CA SER A 302 10.59 11.30 4.89
C SER A 302 10.27 11.62 6.36
N PHE A 303 10.01 10.61 7.20
CA PHE A 303 9.66 10.83 8.61
C PHE A 303 10.90 11.18 9.44
N LYS A 304 10.88 12.37 10.05
CA LYS A 304 11.94 12.85 10.94
C LYS A 304 11.42 12.87 12.38
N GLY A 305 12.04 12.06 13.24
CA GLY A 305 11.79 12.06 14.68
C GLY A 305 12.50 13.23 15.37
N ASP A 306 11.99 13.66 16.51
CA ASP A 306 12.65 14.68 17.34
C ASP A 306 13.76 14.05 18.20
N LYS A 307 13.58 12.79 18.59
CA LYS A 307 14.47 12.01 19.45
C LYS A 307 14.46 10.56 19.00
N GLU A 308 15.53 9.83 19.25
CA GLU A 308 15.51 8.37 19.19
C GLU A 308 15.04 7.84 20.54
N ALA A 309 14.05 6.96 20.54
CA ALA A 309 13.52 6.32 21.74
C ALA A 309 13.49 4.81 21.53
N LEU A 310 13.72 4.08 22.62
CA LEU A 310 13.57 2.65 22.65
C LEU A 310 12.08 2.30 22.60
N ASP A 311 11.67 1.47 21.65
CA ASP A 311 10.31 0.95 21.62
C ASP A 311 10.10 0.00 22.83
N PRO A 312 9.09 0.22 23.69
CA PRO A 312 8.87 -0.62 24.88
C PRO A 312 8.53 -2.08 24.58
N VAL A 313 8.09 -2.39 23.35
CA VAL A 313 7.71 -3.76 22.94
C VAL A 313 8.86 -4.45 22.23
N THR A 314 9.41 -3.85 21.17
CA THR A 314 10.47 -4.48 20.35
C THR A 314 11.87 -4.28 20.92
N GLY A 315 12.09 -3.23 21.73
CA GLY A 315 13.43 -2.85 22.18
C GLY A 315 14.30 -2.24 21.07
N GLU A 316 13.72 -1.85 19.94
CA GLU A 316 14.45 -1.19 18.86
C GLU A 316 14.57 0.33 19.10
N MET A 317 15.69 0.92 18.69
CA MET A 317 15.90 2.37 18.73
C MET A 317 15.20 3.01 17.52
N LEU A 318 14.03 3.61 17.76
CA LEU A 318 13.21 4.20 16.72
C LEU A 318 13.12 5.73 16.86
N PRO A 319 13.02 6.47 15.75
CA PRO A 319 12.74 7.90 15.80
C PRO A 319 11.33 8.13 16.37
N PHE A 320 11.25 8.78 17.52
CA PHE A 320 10.01 9.11 18.20
C PHE A 320 9.61 10.57 17.96
N PHE A 321 8.32 10.77 17.69
CA PHE A 321 7.72 12.08 17.55
C PHE A 321 6.66 12.30 18.62
N SER A 322 6.78 13.40 19.36
CA SER A 322 5.92 13.68 20.51
C SER A 322 4.44 13.80 20.11
N PRO A 323 3.51 13.08 20.77
CA PRO A 323 2.09 13.14 20.48
C PRO A 323 1.52 14.57 20.56
N TRP A 324 1.93 15.36 21.56
CA TRP A 324 1.43 16.73 21.71
C TRP A 324 1.73 17.62 20.51
N LYS A 325 2.94 17.50 19.92
CA LYS A 325 3.29 18.22 18.69
C LYS A 325 2.50 17.72 17.47
N ARG A 326 2.09 16.45 17.48
CA ARG A 326 1.24 15.88 16.42
C ARG A 326 -0.15 16.48 16.49
N TRP A 327 -0.73 16.52 17.68
CA TRP A 327 -2.03 17.14 17.93
C TRP A 327 -2.03 18.63 17.57
N THR A 328 -1.00 19.41 17.95
CA THR A 328 -0.95 20.84 17.57
C THR A 328 -0.86 21.05 16.06
N ARG A 329 -0.08 20.22 15.34
CA ARG A 329 -0.03 20.27 13.86
C ARG A 329 -1.34 19.87 13.21
N GLN A 330 -2.03 18.86 13.74
CA GLN A 330 -3.35 18.45 13.26
C GLN A 330 -4.40 19.54 13.48
N ILE A 331 -4.39 20.20 14.64
CA ILE A 331 -5.27 21.33 14.93
C ILE A 331 -4.99 22.50 14.01
N ALA A 332 -3.72 22.78 13.71
CA ALA A 332 -3.35 23.81 12.73
C ALA A 332 -3.87 23.52 11.31
N GLY A 333 -4.21 22.27 10.98
CA GLY A 333 -4.87 21.89 9.73
C GLY A 333 -6.37 22.16 9.70
N ILE A 334 -7.04 22.27 10.85
CA ILE A 334 -8.50 22.48 10.92
C ILE A 334 -8.94 23.79 10.23
N PRO A 335 -8.27 24.95 10.43
CA PRO A 335 -8.60 26.18 9.71
C PRO A 335 -8.45 26.05 8.19
N VAL A 336 -7.49 25.25 7.72
CA VAL A 336 -7.28 25.02 6.28
C VAL A 336 -8.45 24.22 5.71
N ILE A 337 -8.84 23.13 6.39
CA ILE A 337 -10.02 22.32 6.00
C ILE A 337 -11.28 23.19 5.99
N PHE A 338 -11.47 24.03 7.01
CA PHE A 338 -12.62 24.93 7.10
C PHE A 338 -12.60 26.00 5.98
N GLY A 339 -11.43 26.56 5.67
CA GLY A 339 -11.25 27.48 4.55
C GLY A 339 -11.60 26.85 3.20
N GLY A 340 -11.13 25.62 2.95
CA GLY A 340 -11.48 24.86 1.75
C GLY A 340 -12.97 24.54 1.66
N ALA A 341 -13.59 24.14 2.78
CA ALA A 341 -15.03 23.90 2.85
C ALA A 341 -15.85 25.18 2.57
N LEU A 342 -15.45 26.32 3.13
CA LEU A 342 -16.08 27.62 2.85
C LEU A 342 -15.92 28.05 1.39
N ALA A 343 -14.74 27.83 0.80
CA ALA A 343 -14.49 28.15 -0.61
C ALA A 343 -15.41 27.33 -1.54
N LEU A 344 -15.50 26.01 -1.31
CA LEU A 344 -16.40 25.13 -2.06
C LEU A 344 -17.87 25.52 -1.84
N ALA A 345 -18.28 25.77 -0.60
CA ALA A 345 -19.64 26.21 -0.29
C ALA A 345 -20.00 27.54 -0.96
N GLY A 346 -19.07 28.50 -1.00
CA GLY A 346 -19.24 29.78 -1.69
C GLY A 346 -19.45 29.61 -3.19
N VAL A 347 -18.61 28.79 -3.84
CA VAL A 347 -18.73 28.49 -5.28
C VAL A 347 -20.07 27.83 -5.58
N ILE A 348 -20.46 26.81 -4.80
CA ILE A 348 -21.75 26.11 -4.96
C ILE A 348 -22.91 27.10 -4.76
N SER A 349 -22.84 27.97 -3.75
CA SER A 349 -23.88 28.96 -3.47
C SER A 349 -24.04 29.96 -4.62
N VAL A 350 -22.94 30.42 -5.23
CA VAL A 350 -22.98 31.33 -6.39
C VAL A 350 -23.57 30.63 -7.61
N VAL A 351 -23.14 29.39 -7.91
CA VAL A 351 -23.70 28.60 -9.01
C VAL A 351 -25.20 28.41 -8.82
N PHE A 352 -25.62 28.02 -7.62
CA PHE A 352 -27.04 27.81 -7.31
C PHE A 352 -27.86 29.11 -7.42
N ALA A 353 -27.30 30.24 -6.95
CA ALA A 353 -27.95 31.54 -7.11
C ALA A 353 -28.13 31.91 -8.60
N LEU A 354 -27.12 31.65 -9.43
CA LEU A 354 -27.21 31.85 -10.88
C LEU A 354 -28.23 30.91 -11.54
N GLU A 355 -28.29 29.65 -11.12
CA GLU A 355 -29.30 28.68 -11.58
C GLU A 355 -30.71 29.16 -11.29
N VAL A 356 -30.99 29.53 -10.04
CA VAL A 356 -32.29 30.10 -9.64
C VAL A 356 -32.62 31.36 -10.46
N PHE A 357 -31.64 32.24 -10.68
CA PHE A 357 -31.82 33.46 -11.48
C PHE A 357 -32.20 33.14 -12.93
N PHE A 358 -31.45 32.28 -13.62
CA PHE A 358 -31.70 31.97 -15.02
C PHE A 358 -32.96 31.13 -15.26
N THR A 359 -33.33 30.27 -14.31
CA THR A 359 -34.53 29.43 -14.45
C THR A 359 -35.81 30.20 -14.12
N ILE A 360 -35.82 30.97 -13.01
CA ILE A 360 -37.05 31.58 -12.48
C ILE A 360 -37.23 33.03 -12.98
N TYR A 361 -36.18 33.84 -12.96
CA TYR A 361 -36.29 35.29 -13.13
C TYR A 361 -35.96 35.78 -14.55
N TYR A 362 -35.21 35.01 -15.32
CA TYR A 362 -34.77 35.41 -16.66
C TYR A 362 -35.75 34.93 -17.75
N ASP A 363 -36.49 35.88 -18.34
CA ASP A 363 -37.38 35.64 -19.49
C ASP A 363 -36.86 36.30 -20.79
N GLY A 364 -35.54 36.53 -20.86
CA GLY A 364 -34.90 37.15 -22.01
C GLY A 364 -34.68 36.20 -23.21
N TYR A 365 -34.10 36.75 -24.27
CA TYR A 365 -33.68 35.98 -25.45
C TYR A 365 -32.62 34.93 -25.08
N MET A 366 -32.66 33.74 -25.70
CA MET A 366 -31.76 32.59 -25.45
C MET A 366 -31.88 31.91 -24.08
N LYS A 367 -33.03 32.02 -23.40
CA LYS A 367 -33.30 31.32 -22.12
C LYS A 367 -32.95 29.83 -22.17
N ASP A 368 -33.34 29.14 -23.24
CA ASP A 368 -33.13 27.69 -23.40
C ASP A 368 -31.65 27.28 -23.39
N ILE A 369 -30.74 28.16 -23.83
CA ILE A 369 -29.29 27.92 -23.81
C ILE A 369 -28.70 28.36 -22.47
N LEU A 370 -29.19 29.47 -21.91
CA LEU A 370 -28.65 30.09 -20.71
C LEU A 370 -28.90 29.27 -19.44
N ILE A 371 -29.92 28.40 -19.43
CA ILE A 371 -30.18 27.43 -18.35
C ILE A 371 -28.99 26.47 -18.12
N TYR A 372 -28.20 26.15 -19.15
CA TYR A 372 -27.04 25.26 -19.02
C TYR A 372 -25.77 25.97 -18.53
N PHE A 373 -25.77 27.31 -18.47
CA PHE A 373 -24.58 28.08 -18.10
C PHE A 373 -24.09 27.80 -16.67
N PRO A 374 -24.94 27.78 -15.62
CA PRO A 374 -24.52 27.41 -14.27
C PRO A 374 -23.93 26.00 -14.18
N MET A 375 -24.46 25.04 -14.94
CA MET A 375 -23.95 23.67 -15.00
C MET A 375 -22.53 23.62 -15.62
N ALA A 376 -22.28 24.39 -16.68
CA ALA A 376 -20.95 24.51 -17.27
C ALA A 376 -19.96 25.23 -16.34
N LEU A 377 -20.42 26.26 -15.62
CA LEU A 377 -19.61 26.96 -14.63
C LEU A 377 -19.24 26.03 -13.46
N TYR A 378 -20.20 25.23 -12.98
CA TYR A 378 -20.00 24.24 -11.92
C TYR A 378 -18.92 23.21 -12.30
N SER A 379 -19.03 22.62 -13.49
CA SER A 379 -18.12 21.56 -13.94
C SER A 379 -16.68 22.07 -14.16
N LEU A 380 -16.51 23.35 -14.51
CA LEU A 380 -15.19 23.97 -14.65
C LEU A 380 -14.61 24.48 -13.31
N ALA A 381 -15.46 25.05 -12.44
CA ALA A 381 -15.00 25.69 -11.22
C ALA A 381 -14.56 24.69 -10.15
N ILE A 382 -15.31 23.59 -9.96
CA ILE A 382 -15.04 22.64 -8.86
C ILE A 382 -13.68 21.95 -8.98
N PRO A 383 -13.26 21.40 -10.14
CA PRO A 383 -11.95 20.78 -10.26
C PRO A 383 -10.81 21.76 -9.95
N ASN A 384 -10.95 23.02 -10.37
CA ASN A 384 -9.93 24.05 -10.13
C ASN A 384 -9.86 24.45 -8.65
N VAL A 385 -11.01 24.61 -8.00
CA VAL A 385 -11.07 24.97 -6.58
C VAL A 385 -10.61 23.81 -5.71
N ALA A 386 -11.04 22.59 -6.02
CA ALA A 386 -10.62 21.37 -5.32
C ALA A 386 -9.15 20.99 -5.58
N ALA A 387 -8.53 21.45 -6.66
CA ALA A 387 -7.10 21.29 -6.88
C ALA A 387 -6.25 22.28 -6.05
N VAL A 388 -6.84 23.41 -5.65
CA VAL A 388 -6.17 24.46 -4.86
C VAL A 388 -6.39 24.27 -3.36
N CYS A 389 -7.59 23.81 -2.96
CA CYS A 389 -7.95 23.49 -1.58
C CYS A 389 -7.40 22.11 -1.18
#